data_AF-A0A2H0XEY7-F1
#
_entry.id   AF-A0A2H0XEY7-F1
#
_cell.length_a   1.000
_cell.length_b   1.000
_cell.length_c   1.000
_cell.angle_alpha   90.00
_cell.angle_beta   90.00
_cell.angle_gamma   90.00
#
_symmetry.space_group_name_H-M   'P 1'
#
loop_
_entity.id
_entity.type
_entity.pdbx_description
1 polymer ?
#
loop_
_entity_poly.entity_id
_entity_poly.type
_entity_poly.pdbx_seq_one_letter_code
_entity_poly.pdbx_strand_id
1 'polypeptide(L)'
;MTKILKIINQDKCIGCEMCVLECQQQLKTAGLEGSYIRILRNLSDGTKFVVSVDPKVEELNLKKVVKACPQEVFAEVEDNGV
;
A
#
# COMPACT_ATOMS: atom_id res chain seq x y z
N MET A 1 18.21 11.13 2.57
CA MET A 1 17.55 10.29 1.56
C MET A 1 16.41 9.58 2.25
N THR A 2 15.18 9.88 1.86
CA THR A 2 13.98 9.29 2.46
C THR A 2 13.48 8.21 1.51
N LYS A 3 13.07 7.07 2.06
CA LYS A 3 12.51 5.97 1.27
C LYS A 3 11.00 6.12 1.26
N ILE A 4 10.42 6.15 0.06
CA ILE A 4 8.97 6.32 -0.11
C ILE A 4 8.37 5.08 -0.77
N LEU A 5 7.09 4.83 -0.49
CA LEU A 5 6.32 3.76 -1.14
C LEU A 5 5.59 4.33 -2.35
N LYS A 6 5.94 3.88 -3.54
CA LYS A 6 5.32 4.33 -4.79
C LYS A 6 4.38 3.26 -5.35
N ILE A 7 3.19 3.69 -5.79
CA ILE A 7 2.27 2.85 -6.58
C ILE A 7 2.79 2.85 -8.03
N ILE A 8 3.18 1.67 -8.53
CA ILE A 8 3.76 1.51 -9.87
C ILE A 8 2.84 0.75 -10.84
N ASN A 9 1.93 -0.11 -10.33
CA ASN A 9 1.04 -0.93 -11.16
C ASN A 9 -0.40 -0.94 -10.61
N GLN A 10 -1.05 0.24 -10.53
CA GLN A 10 -2.41 0.39 -9.97
C GLN A 10 -3.41 -0.61 -10.58
N ASP A 11 -3.37 -0.78 -11.91
CA ASP A 11 -4.31 -1.63 -12.65
C ASP A 11 -4.19 -3.13 -12.35
N LYS A 12 -3.10 -3.57 -11.71
CA LYS A 12 -2.91 -4.96 -11.27
C LYS A 12 -3.52 -5.23 -9.89
N CYS A 13 -4.05 -4.22 -9.20
CA CYS A 13 -4.64 -4.43 -7.88
C CYS A 13 -5.91 -5.29 -7.98
N ILE A 14 -5.89 -6.45 -7.32
CA ILE A 14 -7.02 -7.41 -7.28
C ILE A 14 -7.83 -7.36 -5.98
N GLY A 15 -7.57 -6.40 -5.09
CA GLY A 15 -8.33 -6.29 -3.85
C GLY A 15 -8.01 -7.34 -2.78
N CYS A 16 -6.85 -8.01 -2.83
CA CYS A 16 -6.50 -9.07 -1.87
C CYS A 16 -6.13 -8.58 -0.44
N GLU A 17 -5.96 -7.27 -0.26
CA GLU A 17 -5.69 -6.60 1.03
C GLU A 17 -4.47 -7.09 1.83
N MET A 18 -3.58 -7.90 1.24
CA MET A 18 -2.37 -8.38 1.93
C MET A 18 -1.42 -7.25 2.36
N CYS A 19 -1.33 -6.17 1.58
CA CYS A 19 -0.56 -4.98 1.95
C CYS A 19 -1.16 -4.25 3.16
N VAL A 20 -2.49 -4.21 3.27
CA VAL A 20 -3.21 -3.63 4.42
C VAL A 20 -2.92 -4.45 5.68
N LEU A 21 -3.01 -5.78 5.56
CA LEU A 21 -2.72 -6.70 6.66
C LEU A 21 -1.27 -6.57 7.15
N GLU A 22 -0.30 -6.49 6.25
CA GLU A 22 1.11 -6.29 6.61
C GLU A 22 1.31 -4.96 7.36
N CYS A 23 0.68 -3.87 6.92
CA CYS A 23 0.72 -2.59 7.63
C CYS A 23 0.14 -2.72 9.05
N GLN A 24 -1.02 -3.35 9.21
CA GLN A 24 -1.66 -3.57 10.52
C GLN A 24 -0.79 -4.41 11.45
N GLN A 25 -0.16 -5.47 10.94
CA GLN A 25 0.75 -6.30 11.74
C GLN A 25 1.94 -5.51 12.29
N GLN A 26 2.52 -4.62 11.48
CA GLN A 26 3.61 -3.75 11.93
C GLN A 26 3.15 -2.69 12.93
N LEU A 27 1.94 -2.15 12.73
CA LEU A 27 1.31 -1.19 13.64
C LEU A 27 0.78 -1.82 14.93
N LYS A 28 0.69 -3.16 15.00
CA LYS A 28 0.08 -3.91 16.11
C LYS A 28 -1.36 -3.49 16.37
N THR A 29 -2.08 -3.12 15.32
CA THR A 29 -3.49 -2.73 15.37
C THR A 29 -4.36 -3.82 14.75
N ALA A 30 -5.60 -3.93 15.24
CA ALA A 30 -6.62 -4.78 14.66
C ALA A 30 -7.69 -3.90 14.00
N GLY A 31 -8.08 -4.23 12.77
CA GLY A 31 -9.09 -3.49 12.02
C GLY A 31 -8.53 -2.39 11.11
N LEU A 32 -9.40 -1.82 10.28
CA LEU A 32 -9.04 -0.89 9.19
C LEU A 32 -8.86 0.57 9.63
N GLU A 33 -9.21 0.89 10.87
CA GLU A 33 -9.10 2.25 11.40
C GLU A 33 -7.63 2.68 11.48
N GLY A 34 -7.33 3.87 10.96
CA GLY A 34 -5.95 4.37 10.90
C GLY A 34 -5.03 3.63 9.92
N SER A 35 -5.55 2.75 9.05
CA SER A 35 -4.72 2.05 8.07
C SER A 35 -3.99 3.00 7.13
N TYR A 36 -2.69 2.79 6.98
CA TYR A 36 -1.84 3.55 6.05
C TYR A 36 -2.05 3.18 4.59
N ILE A 37 -2.66 2.02 4.30
CA ILE A 37 -3.04 1.62 2.95
C ILE A 37 -4.54 1.34 2.94
N ARG A 38 -5.24 1.85 1.93
CA ARG A 38 -6.66 1.57 1.67
C ARG A 38 -6.83 1.02 0.27
N ILE A 39 -7.64 -0.02 0.17
CA ILE A 39 -8.02 -0.64 -1.11
C ILE A 39 -9.51 -0.39 -1.31
N LEU A 40 -9.85 0.40 -2.32
CA LEU A 40 -11.21 0.83 -2.57
C LEU A 40 -11.70 0.19 -3.88
N ARG A 41 -12.87 -0.44 -3.87
CA ARG A 41 -13.49 -0.89 -5.12
C ARG A 41 -13.98 0.34 -5.89
N ASN A 42 -13.63 0.44 -7.16
CA ASN A 42 -14.17 1.48 -8.03
C ASN A 42 -15.66 1.19 -8.29
N LEU A 43 -16.55 2.11 -7.91
CA LEU A 43 -18.00 1.90 -8.07
C LEU A 43 -18.47 2.11 -9.52
N SER A 44 -17.75 2.89 -10.32
CA SER A 44 -18.03 3.11 -11.74
C SER A 44 -17.58 1.92 -12.59
N ASP A 45 -16.46 1.30 -12.20
CA ASP A 45 -15.92 0.08 -12.81
C ASP A 45 -15.76 -0.98 -11.72
N GLY A 46 -16.86 -1.66 -11.38
CA GLY A 46 -16.99 -2.61 -10.25
C GLY A 46 -16.02 -3.79 -10.24
N THR A 47 -15.18 -3.91 -11.28
CA THR A 47 -14.14 -4.92 -11.43
C THR A 47 -12.76 -4.44 -10.98
N LYS A 48 -12.54 -3.12 -10.84
CA LYS A 48 -11.25 -2.53 -10.51
C LYS A 48 -11.14 -2.07 -9.07
N PHE A 49 -9.90 -2.07 -8.58
CA PHE A 49 -9.54 -1.55 -7.28
C PHE A 49 -8.61 -0.34 -7.43
N VAL A 50 -8.79 0.62 -6.53
CA VAL A 50 -7.97 1.82 -6.41
C VAL A 50 -7.24 1.74 -5.08
N VAL A 51 -5.93 1.86 -5.14
CA VAL A 51 -5.08 1.94 -3.94
C VAL A 51 -4.88 3.39 -3.54
N SER A 52 -5.00 3.67 -2.25
CA SER A 52 -4.65 4.94 -1.61
C SER A 52 -3.63 4.67 -0.49
N VAL A 53 -2.58 5.48 -0.44
CA VAL A 53 -1.46 5.31 0.50
C VAL A 53 -1.31 6.60 1.30
N ASP A 54 -1.28 6.47 2.62
CA ASP A 54 -0.96 7.55 3.56
C ASP A 54 0.58 7.70 3.63
N PRO A 55 1.13 8.92 3.56
CA PRO A 55 2.58 9.15 3.68
C PRO A 55 3.20 8.56 4.95
N LYS A 56 2.42 8.40 6.04
CA LYS A 56 2.90 7.74 7.28
C LYS A 56 3.31 6.30 7.08
N VAL A 57 2.99 5.67 5.95
CA VAL A 57 3.51 4.34 5.59
C VAL A 57 5.04 4.29 5.61
N GLU A 58 5.72 5.43 5.43
CA GLU A 58 7.18 5.57 5.49
C GLU A 58 7.76 5.28 6.89
N GLU A 59 6.94 5.31 7.94
CA GLU A 59 7.32 4.88 9.29
C GLU A 59 7.44 3.35 9.41
N LEU A 60 6.97 2.60 8.41
CA LEU A 60 6.95 1.13 8.36
C LEU A 60 8.11 0.54 7.55
N ASN A 61 8.28 -0.78 7.65
CA ASN A 61 9.21 -1.54 6.80
C ASN A 61 8.63 -1.71 5.39
N LEU A 62 8.94 -0.76 4.50
CA LEU A 62 8.45 -0.73 3.11
C LEU A 62 8.79 -2.00 2.32
N LYS A 63 9.96 -2.61 2.53
CA LYS A 63 10.33 -3.87 1.87
C LYS A 63 9.33 -4.99 2.16
N LYS A 64 8.84 -5.08 3.38
CA LYS A 64 7.82 -6.08 3.74
C LYS A 64 6.48 -5.76 3.09
N VAL A 65 6.08 -4.49 3.08
CA VAL A 65 4.84 -4.03 2.43
C VAL A 65 4.86 -4.35 0.93
N VAL A 66 5.97 -4.09 0.24
CA VAL A 66 6.16 -4.43 -1.18
C VAL A 66 6.05 -5.94 -1.40
N LYS A 67 6.76 -6.75 -0.58
CA LYS A 67 6.73 -8.22 -0.68
C LYS A 67 5.36 -8.82 -0.37
N ALA A 68 4.55 -8.17 0.47
CA ALA A 68 3.21 -8.61 0.81
C ALA A 68 2.24 -8.50 -0.38
N CYS A 69 2.55 -7.67 -1.40
CA CYS A 69 1.69 -7.52 -2.56
C CYS A 69 2.04 -8.56 -3.66
N PRO A 70 1.19 -9.58 -3.90
CA PRO A 70 1.48 -10.60 -4.91
C PRO A 70 1.38 -10.08 -6.36
N GLN A 71 0.83 -8.88 -6.54
CA GLN A 71 0.60 -8.26 -7.86
C GLN A 71 1.62 -7.15 -8.18
N GLU A 72 2.62 -6.96 -7.32
CA GLU A 72 3.70 -5.99 -7.53
C GLU A 72 3.16 -4.57 -7.79
N VAL A 73 2.10 -4.18 -7.07
CA VAL A 73 1.48 -2.85 -7.18
C VAL A 73 2.40 -1.75 -6.65
N PHE A 74 3.29 -2.08 -5.72
CA PHE A 74 4.13 -1.13 -5.00
C PHE A 74 5.62 -1.34 -5.28
N ALA A 75 6.38 -0.26 -5.17
CA ALA A 75 7.85 -0.28 -5.11
C ALA A 75 8.35 0.67 -4.03
N GLU A 76 9.48 0.31 -3.41
CA GLU A 76 10.26 1.21 -2.57
C GLU A 76 11.20 2.01 -3.48
N VAL A 77 11.13 3.34 -3.42
CA VAL A 77 12.02 4.23 -4.18
C VAL A 77 12.70 5.22 -3.25
N GLU A 78 13.88 5.69 -3.65
CA GLU A 78 14.61 6.74 -2.94
C GLU A 78 14.13 8.10 -3.44
N ASP A 79 13.65 8.94 -2.52
CA ASP A 79 13.31 10.32 -2.82
C ASP A 79 14.52 11.23 -2.55
N ASN A 80 14.96 11.91 -3.61
CA ASN A 80 16.12 12.81 -3.62
C ASN A 80 15.66 14.26 -3.49
N GLY A 81 14.81 14.53 -2.50
CA GLY A 81 14.17 15.83 -2.21
C GLY A 81 14.93 17.01 -2.82
N VAL A 82 14.35 17.57 -3.88
CA VAL A 82 14.88 18.74 -4.61
C VAL A 82 14.79 19.97 -3.72
#